data_AF-A0A834P4E4-F1
#
_entry.id   AF-A0A834P4E4-F1
#
_cell.length_a   1.000
_cell.length_b   1.000
_cell.length_c   1.000
_cell.angle_alpha   90.00
_cell.angle_beta   90.00
_cell.angle_gamma   90.00
#
_symmetry.space_group_name_H-M   'P 1'
#
loop_
_entity.id
_entity.type
_entity.pdbx_description
1 polymer ?
#
loop_
_entity_poly.entity_id
_entity_poly.type
_entity_poly.pdbx_seq_one_letter_code
_entity_poly.pdbx_strand_id
1 'polypeptide(L)'
;MNESLSYKAYPSLRPNSSQKTFAQGTLVSICESSSKEIVDIENEIKNRQRTRSEKKKKKKKKKITNKLQRSRAPSEAHPLWHRSKKDPSG
;
A
#
# COMPACT_ATOMS: atom_id res chain seq x y z
N MET A 1 -20.58 -19.87 -56.09
CA MET A 1 -20.71 -18.41 -56.13
C MET A 1 -20.81 -17.92 -54.70
N ASN A 2 -20.06 -16.86 -54.41
CA ASN A 2 -19.76 -16.31 -53.09
C ASN A 2 -20.93 -15.56 -52.47
N GLU A 3 -21.09 -15.65 -51.15
CA GLU A 3 -21.38 -14.46 -50.33
C GLU A 3 -20.58 -14.53 -49.03
N SER A 4 -19.61 -13.63 -48.89
CA SER A 4 -18.79 -13.44 -47.70
C SER A 4 -19.43 -12.34 -46.86
N LEU A 5 -20.18 -12.69 -45.81
CA LEU A 5 -20.68 -11.72 -44.84
C LEU A 5 -19.55 -11.36 -43.85
N SER A 6 -18.81 -10.28 -44.12
CA SER A 6 -17.80 -9.76 -43.19
C SER A 6 -18.49 -9.02 -42.03
N TYR A 7 -18.74 -9.75 -40.94
CA TYR A 7 -19.06 -9.14 -39.65
C TYR A 7 -17.79 -8.47 -39.11
N LYS A 8 -17.70 -7.15 -39.17
CA LYS A 8 -16.69 -6.40 -38.42
C LYS A 8 -17.04 -6.49 -36.94
N ALA A 9 -16.53 -7.53 -36.28
CA ALA A 9 -16.57 -7.64 -34.84
C ALA A 9 -15.77 -6.47 -34.25
N TYR A 10 -16.44 -5.54 -33.59
CA TYR A 10 -15.78 -4.62 -32.67
C TYR A 10 -15.13 -5.47 -31.57
N PRO A 11 -13.83 -5.33 -31.28
CA PRO A 11 -13.25 -6.02 -30.14
C PRO A 11 -13.92 -5.49 -28.87
N SER A 12 -14.77 -6.31 -28.27
CA SER A 12 -15.34 -6.11 -26.94
C SER A 12 -14.21 -5.80 -25.98
N LEU A 13 -14.35 -4.74 -25.18
CA LEU A 13 -13.44 -4.35 -24.10
C LEU A 13 -12.96 -5.61 -23.37
N ARG A 14 -11.73 -6.04 -23.66
CA ARG A 14 -11.18 -7.25 -23.04
C ARG A 14 -11.15 -6.98 -21.54
N PRO A 15 -11.82 -7.79 -20.70
CA PRO A 15 -11.60 -7.71 -19.27
C PRO A 15 -10.10 -7.90 -19.04
N ASN A 16 -9.52 -6.94 -18.32
CA ASN A 16 -8.09 -6.77 -18.16
C ASN A 16 -7.44 -8.11 -17.79
N SER A 17 -6.68 -8.71 -18.72
CA SER A 17 -6.29 -10.13 -18.72
C SER A 17 -5.31 -10.54 -17.60
N SER A 18 -4.99 -9.62 -16.70
CA SER A 18 -4.14 -9.82 -15.53
C SER A 18 -4.92 -9.97 -14.22
N GLN A 19 -6.24 -9.74 -14.22
CA GLN A 19 -7.09 -9.85 -13.04
C GLN A 19 -7.98 -11.09 -13.13
N LYS A 20 -7.82 -12.01 -12.18
CA LYS A 20 -8.80 -13.09 -11.97
C LYS A 20 -10.13 -12.45 -11.56
N THR A 21 -11.13 -12.52 -12.44
CA THR A 21 -12.51 -12.12 -12.13
C THR A 21 -13.26 -13.33 -11.58
N PHE A 22 -13.75 -13.23 -10.34
CA PHE A 22 -14.67 -14.21 -9.78
C PHE A 22 -16.11 -13.75 -10.06
N ALA A 23 -17.03 -14.67 -10.32
CA ALA A 23 -18.45 -14.34 -10.43
C ALA A 23 -18.99 -13.86 -9.08
N GLN A 24 -20.01 -13.00 -9.09
CA GLN A 24 -20.66 -12.56 -7.87
C GLN A 24 -21.20 -13.77 -7.09
N GLY A 25 -20.99 -13.81 -5.78
CA GLY A 25 -21.38 -14.93 -4.92
C GLY A 25 -20.44 -16.14 -4.97
N THR A 26 -19.25 -16.03 -5.59
CA THR A 26 -18.27 -17.13 -5.58
C THR A 26 -17.76 -17.38 -4.16
N LEU A 27 -18.00 -18.59 -3.65
CA LEU A 27 -17.41 -19.07 -2.40
C LEU A 27 -16.03 -19.67 -2.68
N VAL A 28 -15.04 -19.30 -1.88
CA VAL A 28 -13.67 -19.82 -1.96
C VAL A 28 -13.27 -20.47 -0.65
N SER A 29 -12.56 -21.60 -0.72
CA SER A 29 -11.92 -22.18 0.45
C SER A 29 -10.56 -21.50 0.67
N ILE A 30 -10.44 -20.79 1.78
CA ILE A 30 -9.17 -20.21 2.23
C ILE A 30 -8.51 -21.25 3.12
N CYS A 31 -7.29 -21.67 2.75
CA CYS A 31 -6.46 -22.54 3.57
C CYS A 31 -5.42 -21.67 4.29
N GLU A 32 -5.57 -21.45 5.60
CA GLU A 32 -4.58 -20.78 6.43
C GLU A 32 -4.02 -21.76 7.46
N SER A 33 -2.74 -22.13 7.28
CA SER A 33 -1.92 -22.99 8.15
C SER A 33 -2.50 -24.40 8.47
N SER A 34 -3.63 -24.48 9.18
CA SER A 34 -4.29 -25.73 9.60
C SER A 34 -5.82 -25.68 9.53
N SER A 35 -6.44 -24.54 9.18
CA SER A 35 -7.89 -24.43 8.98
C SER A 35 -8.25 -24.20 7.51
N LYS A 36 -9.38 -24.77 7.10
CA LYS A 36 -10.01 -24.50 5.81
C LYS A 36 -11.36 -23.84 6.10
N GLU A 37 -11.51 -22.60 5.71
CA GLU A 37 -12.77 -21.85 5.86
C GLU A 37 -13.32 -21.52 4.49
N ILE A 38 -14.63 -21.67 4.31
CA ILE A 38 -15.31 -21.27 3.08
C ILE A 38 -15.82 -19.85 3.29
N VAL A 39 -15.32 -18.91 2.50
CA VAL A 39 -15.64 -17.49 2.61
C VAL A 39 -16.05 -16.95 1.24
N ASP A 40 -16.95 -15.98 1.22
CA ASP A 40 -17.23 -15.19 0.02
C ASP A 40 -15.98 -14.40 -0.40
N ILE A 41 -15.51 -14.63 -1.64
CA ILE A 41 -14.31 -13.99 -2.17
C ILE A 41 -14.42 -12.47 -2.20
N GLU A 42 -15.61 -11.92 -2.42
CA GLU A 42 -15.79 -10.47 -2.42
C GLU A 42 -15.53 -9.88 -1.05
N ASN A 43 -16.02 -10.55 0.00
CA ASN A 43 -15.82 -10.13 1.38
C ASN A 43 -14.35 -10.22 1.76
N GLU A 44 -13.67 -11.28 1.34
CA GLU A 44 -12.23 -11.44 1.57
C GLU A 44 -11.40 -10.38 0.84
N ILE A 45 -11.71 -10.08 -0.43
CA ILE A 45 -11.06 -9.01 -1.18
C ILE A 45 -11.28 -7.65 -0.50
N LYS A 46 -12.52 -7.34 -0.11
CA LYS A 46 -12.87 -6.10 0.62
C LYS A 46 -12.07 -6.01 1.92
N ASN A 47 -11.95 -7.10 2.67
CA ASN A 47 -11.16 -7.16 3.92
C ASN A 47 -9.66 -6.93 3.68
N ARG A 48 -9.07 -7.60 2.68
CA ARG A 48 -7.66 -7.41 2.28
C ARG A 48 -7.37 -5.97 1.84
N GLN A 49 -8.30 -5.31 1.17
CA GLN A 49 -8.14 -3.91 0.78
C GLN A 49 -8.16 -2.96 1.99
N ARG A 50 -9.08 -3.16 2.94
CA ARG A 50 -9.17 -2.38 4.18
C ARG A 50 -7.88 -2.48 4.99
N THR A 51 -7.40 -3.71 5.26
CA THR A 51 -6.18 -3.94 6.03
C THR A 51 -4.92 -3.30 5.40
N ARG A 52 -4.81 -3.31 4.06
CA ARG A 52 -3.73 -2.60 3.35
C ARG A 52 -3.79 -1.09 3.54
N SER A 53 -4.98 -0.51 3.46
CA SER A 53 -5.20 0.94 3.67
C SER A 53 -4.78 1.36 5.09
N GLU A 54 -5.17 0.59 6.10
CA GLU A 54 -4.82 0.85 7.49
C GLU A 54 -3.31 0.77 7.75
N LYS A 55 -2.64 -0.28 7.22
CA LYS A 55 -1.17 -0.40 7.30
C LYS A 55 -0.47 0.83 6.70
N LYS A 56 -0.95 1.33 5.55
CA LYS A 56 -0.41 2.54 4.90
C LYS A 56 -0.64 3.79 5.76
N LYS A 57 -1.84 3.96 6.34
CA LYS A 57 -2.18 5.07 7.25
C LYS A 57 -1.28 5.07 8.50
N LYS A 58 -1.08 3.92 9.14
CA LYS A 58 -0.19 3.77 10.32
C LYS A 58 1.25 4.15 9.99
N LYS A 59 1.78 3.71 8.83
CA LYS A 59 3.13 4.07 8.37
C LYS A 59 3.28 5.58 8.11
N LYS A 60 2.26 6.23 7.51
CA LYS A 60 2.27 7.69 7.29
C LYS A 60 2.24 8.46 8.61
N LYS A 61 1.38 8.07 9.56
CA LYS A 61 1.31 8.68 10.90
C LYS A 61 2.67 8.60 11.61
N LYS A 62 3.30 7.42 11.64
CA LYS A 62 4.63 7.22 12.25
C LYS A 62 5.72 8.11 11.64
N LYS A 63 5.69 8.31 10.31
CA LYS A 63 6.65 9.22 9.63
C LYS A 63 6.46 10.68 10.04
N ILE A 64 5.21 11.14 10.13
CA ILE A 64 4.89 12.53 10.51
C ILE A 64 5.27 12.77 11.96
N THR A 65 4.91 11.86 12.88
CA THR A 65 5.27 12.01 14.31
C THR A 65 6.78 12.03 14.51
N ASN A 66 7.55 11.17 13.82
CA ASN A 66 9.02 11.19 13.90
C ASN A 66 9.61 12.51 13.38
N LYS A 67 9.08 13.07 12.28
CA LYS A 67 9.53 14.37 11.76
C LYS A 67 9.19 15.51 12.74
N LEU A 68 8.01 15.48 13.33
CA LEU A 68 7.57 16.47 14.30
C LEU A 68 8.39 16.39 15.59
N GLN A 69 8.70 15.20 16.09
CA GLN A 69 9.56 15.03 17.27
C GLN A 69 10.98 15.53 17.02
N ARG A 70 11.56 15.27 15.83
CA ARG A 70 12.89 15.78 15.48
C ARG A 70 12.96 17.30 15.38
N SER A 71 11.88 17.95 14.94
CA SER A 71 11.80 19.43 14.86
C SER A 71 11.42 20.07 16.19
N ARG A 72 10.82 19.31 17.12
CA ARG A 72 10.40 19.77 18.44
C ARG A 72 11.37 19.40 19.55
N ALA A 73 12.43 18.66 19.24
CA ALA A 73 13.59 18.61 20.12
C ALA A 73 14.05 20.06 20.33
N PRO A 74 14.20 20.53 21.58
CA PRO A 74 14.73 21.86 21.81
C PRO A 74 16.08 21.94 21.09
N SER A 75 16.37 23.06 20.44
CA SER A 75 17.69 23.36 19.86
C SER A 75 18.75 23.57 20.96
N GLU A 76 18.66 22.82 22.06
CA GLU A 76 19.59 22.81 23.20
C GLU A 76 20.89 22.06 22.85
N ALA A 77 21.06 21.69 21.58
CA ALA A 77 22.34 21.48 20.95
C ALA A 77 22.53 22.50 19.82
N HIS A 78 22.47 23.79 20.14
CA HIS A 78 23.58 24.61 19.68
C HIS A 78 24.79 24.00 20.40
N PRO A 79 25.75 23.33 19.74
CA PRO A 79 27.09 23.51 20.24
C PRO A 79 27.22 25.03 20.20
N LEU A 80 27.23 25.70 21.37
CA LEU A 80 28.01 26.91 21.44
C LEU A 80 29.31 26.44 20.83
N TRP A 81 29.61 26.94 19.63
CA TRP A 81 30.97 27.01 19.20
C TRP A 81 31.58 27.91 20.28
N HIS A 82 31.91 27.29 21.42
CA HIS A 82 32.87 27.79 22.36
C HIS A 82 34.13 27.80 21.52
N ARG A 83 34.26 28.87 20.73
CA ARG A 83 35.53 29.44 20.37
C ARG A 83 36.14 29.89 21.69
N SER A 84 36.61 28.91 22.47
CA SER A 84 37.68 29.17 23.42
C SER A 84 38.92 29.40 22.55
N LYS A 85 38.96 30.59 21.95
CA LYS A 85 40.20 31.32 21.76
C LYS A 85 40.73 31.51 23.19
N LYS A 86 41.58 30.60 23.63
CA LYS A 86 42.52 30.87 24.71
C LYS A 86 43.89 30.48 24.21
N ASP A 87 44.80 31.41 24.44
CA ASP A 87 46.04 31.67 23.71
C ASP A 87 47.14 30.60 23.90
N PRO A 88 48.12 30.53 22.98
CA PRO A 88 49.22 29.57 23.05
C PRO A 88 50.36 30.05 23.97
N SER A 89 50.09 30.34 25.25
CA SER A 89 51.16 30.45 26.25
C SER A 89 50.69 30.01 27.64
N GLY A 90 51.18 28.85 28.06
CA GLY A 90 50.99 28.21 29.36
C GLY A 90 51.51 26.79 29.26
#